data_AF-A0A951LA40-F1
#
_entry.id   AF-A0A951LA40-F1
#
_cell.length_a   1.000
_cell.length_b   1.000
_cell.length_c   1.000
_cell.angle_alpha   90.00
_cell.angle_beta   90.00
_cell.angle_gamma   90.00
#
_symmetry.space_group_name_H-M   'P 1'
#
loop_
_entity.id
_entity.type
_entity.pdbx_description
1 polymer ?
#
loop_
_entity_poly.entity_id
_entity_poly.type
_entity_poly.pdbx_seq_one_letter_code
_entity_poly.pdbx_strand_id
1 'polypeptide(L)'
;LFPPGVEKQFPNLRGFADVADVGQAAKDWPNLNFIIYHSAYRHVGGDPAVALAEFNRTGRIAWTSDLADIPQQYGVNNVYGDVGQLFATTLVAEPNVCAALMGTLIKGLGVDHVCWGTDALWTGSPQWQIEGLRRLEIPEDMQKKYGFQPLGAADGPVKTAVFSGNTARLYGLEQHAELVRKDRFAAMKAEYEASGGGRSNLRYGYVARG
;
A
#
# COMPACT_ATOMS: atom_id res chain seq x y z
N LEU A 1 12.06 7.83 -3.89
CA LEU A 1 12.66 8.00 -5.24
C LEU A 1 13.45 9.31 -5.29
N PHE A 2 14.70 9.22 -5.77
CA PHE A 2 15.77 10.23 -5.79
C PHE A 2 16.10 10.94 -4.46
N PRO A 3 17.28 10.70 -3.88
CA PRO A 3 17.82 11.57 -2.84
C PRO A 3 17.92 13.02 -3.35
N PRO A 4 17.80 14.03 -2.48
CA PRO A 4 17.94 15.45 -2.87
C PRO A 4 19.25 15.77 -3.65
N GLY A 5 20.31 14.98 -3.43
CA GLY A 5 21.56 15.09 -4.19
C GLY A 5 21.42 14.74 -5.67
N VAL A 6 20.61 13.72 -6.00
CA VAL A 6 20.37 13.31 -7.39
C VAL A 6 19.50 14.33 -8.12
N GLU A 7 18.50 14.91 -7.45
CA GLU A 7 17.69 16.00 -8.02
C GLU A 7 18.54 17.23 -8.36
N LYS A 8 19.52 17.58 -7.53
CA LYS A 8 20.46 18.67 -7.82
C LYS A 8 21.32 18.39 -9.04
N GLN A 9 21.72 17.14 -9.23
CA GLN A 9 22.56 16.72 -10.35
C GLN A 9 21.77 16.62 -11.66
N PHE A 10 20.49 16.25 -11.59
CA PHE A 10 19.60 16.06 -12.74
C PHE A 10 18.28 16.82 -12.56
N PRO A 11 18.29 18.17 -12.65
CA PRO A 11 17.13 19.01 -12.30
C PRO A 11 15.89 18.75 -13.17
N ASN A 12 16.09 18.30 -14.40
CA ASN A 12 15.00 18.03 -15.34
C ASN A 12 14.37 16.64 -15.14
N LEU A 13 14.96 15.74 -14.35
CA LEU A 13 14.48 14.38 -14.17
C LEU A 13 13.13 14.32 -13.44
N ARG A 14 12.87 15.32 -12.59
CA ARG A 14 11.69 15.36 -11.73
C ARG A 14 10.38 15.28 -12.52
N GLY A 15 10.26 16.03 -13.61
CA GLY A 15 9.05 16.07 -14.43
C GLY A 15 8.79 14.80 -15.23
N PHE A 16 9.72 13.84 -15.23
CA PHE A 16 9.55 12.53 -15.87
C PHE A 16 9.23 11.41 -14.86
N ALA A 17 9.13 11.74 -13.57
CA ALA A 17 8.94 10.77 -12.49
C ALA A 17 7.65 10.99 -11.68
N ASP A 18 6.92 12.08 -11.96
CA ASP A 18 5.64 12.36 -11.32
C ASP A 18 4.47 11.73 -12.10
N VAL A 19 3.25 12.20 -11.85
CA VAL A 19 2.00 11.64 -12.41
C VAL A 19 1.31 12.60 -13.39
N ALA A 20 2.01 13.62 -13.89
CA ALA A 20 1.40 14.66 -14.71
C ALA A 20 0.78 14.12 -16.03
N ASP A 21 1.30 13.01 -16.56
CA ASP A 21 0.84 12.37 -17.80
C ASP A 21 -0.30 11.36 -17.59
N VAL A 22 -0.45 10.83 -16.37
CA VAL A 22 -1.41 9.76 -16.04
C VAL A 22 -2.85 10.18 -16.34
N GLY A 23 -3.24 11.41 -15.97
CA GLY A 23 -4.62 11.86 -16.16
C GLY A 23 -5.05 11.96 -17.62
N GLN A 24 -4.16 12.49 -18.47
CA GLN A 24 -4.41 12.56 -19.91
C GLN A 24 -4.41 11.15 -20.54
N ALA A 25 -3.46 10.29 -20.17
CA ALA A 25 -3.41 8.91 -20.65
C ALA A 25 -4.67 8.12 -20.27
N ALA A 26 -5.15 8.28 -19.03
CA ALA A 26 -6.38 7.65 -18.54
C ALA A 26 -7.62 8.07 -19.35
N LYS A 27 -7.67 9.35 -19.72
CA LYS A 27 -8.75 9.93 -20.53
C LYS A 27 -8.72 9.45 -21.98
N ASP A 28 -7.54 9.34 -22.57
CA ASP A 28 -7.37 8.93 -23.96
C ASP A 28 -7.60 7.42 -24.15
N TRP A 29 -7.39 6.62 -23.10
CA TRP A 29 -7.54 5.17 -23.12
C TRP A 29 -8.51 4.67 -22.05
N PRO A 30 -9.82 5.01 -22.15
CA PRO A 30 -10.81 4.69 -21.13
C PRO A 30 -11.05 3.18 -20.94
N ASN A 31 -10.62 2.34 -21.89
CA ASN A 31 -10.74 0.89 -21.82
C ASN A 31 -9.57 0.21 -21.08
N LEU A 32 -8.55 0.97 -20.66
CA LEU A 32 -7.42 0.48 -19.87
C LEU A 32 -7.55 0.94 -18.43
N ASN A 33 -7.05 0.13 -17.49
CA ASN A 33 -6.88 0.53 -16.10
C ASN A 33 -5.41 0.89 -15.85
N PHE A 34 -5.18 2.04 -15.20
CA PHE A 34 -3.86 2.56 -14.87
C PHE A 34 -3.58 2.35 -13.39
N ILE A 35 -2.74 1.36 -13.06
CA ILE A 35 -2.38 1.03 -11.68
C ILE A 35 -1.03 1.66 -11.37
N ILE A 36 -1.05 2.72 -10.56
CA ILE A 36 0.16 3.47 -10.23
C ILE A 36 0.82 2.84 -9.00
N TYR A 37 1.94 2.16 -9.26
CA TYR A 37 2.70 1.46 -8.23
C TYR A 37 3.22 2.41 -7.16
N HIS A 38 3.07 1.98 -5.91
CA HIS A 38 3.38 2.76 -4.71
C HIS A 38 2.68 4.13 -4.67
N SER A 39 1.58 4.29 -5.41
CA SER A 39 0.74 5.49 -5.48
C SER A 39 1.55 6.77 -5.62
N ALA A 40 2.58 6.71 -6.46
CA ALA A 40 3.53 7.78 -6.73
C ALA A 40 4.14 8.40 -5.46
N TYR A 41 4.30 7.64 -4.38
CA TYR A 41 4.86 8.18 -3.14
C TYR A 41 6.32 8.59 -3.33
N ARG A 42 6.56 9.91 -3.29
CA ARG A 42 7.88 10.49 -3.59
C ARG A 42 8.98 10.02 -2.64
N HIS A 43 8.65 9.84 -1.37
CA HIS A 43 9.64 9.62 -0.30
C HIS A 43 9.93 8.15 -0.01
N VAL A 44 9.53 7.20 -0.89
CA VAL A 44 9.90 5.77 -0.75
C VAL A 44 11.43 5.64 -0.61
N GLY A 45 11.86 4.94 0.45
CA GLY A 45 13.26 4.68 0.77
C GLY A 45 14.02 5.89 1.35
N GLY A 46 13.36 7.04 1.53
CA GLY A 46 13.90 8.22 2.22
C GLY A 46 13.48 8.28 3.69
N ASP A 47 13.79 9.39 4.35
CA ASP A 47 13.39 9.66 5.73
C ASP A 47 11.89 10.02 5.80
N PRO A 48 11.04 9.21 6.46
CA PRO A 48 9.61 9.48 6.61
C PRO A 48 9.29 10.79 7.35
N ALA A 49 10.20 11.32 8.18
CA ALA A 49 10.01 12.59 8.85
C ALA A 49 9.91 13.77 7.86
N VAL A 50 10.57 13.66 6.70
CA VAL A 50 10.46 14.67 5.63
C VAL A 50 9.04 14.70 5.06
N ALA A 51 8.43 13.52 4.85
CA ALA A 51 7.06 13.41 4.38
C ALA A 51 6.07 13.94 5.43
N LEU A 52 6.30 13.66 6.72
CA LEU A 52 5.47 14.18 7.79
C LEU A 52 5.54 15.71 7.87
N ALA A 53 6.74 16.29 7.78
CA ALA A 53 6.92 17.74 7.79
C ALA A 53 6.22 18.42 6.60
N GLU A 54 6.29 17.81 5.41
CA GLU A 54 5.57 18.26 4.23
C GLU A 54 4.04 18.23 4.44
N PHE A 55 3.53 17.10 4.93
CA PHE A 55 2.10 16.91 5.17
C PHE A 55 1.56 17.86 6.25
N ASN A 56 2.31 18.08 7.33
CA ASN A 56 1.91 19.02 8.37
C ASN A 56 1.84 20.46 7.87
N ARG A 57 2.76 20.86 6.99
CA ARG A 57 2.82 22.21 6.42
C ARG A 57 1.74 22.45 5.36
N THR A 58 1.46 21.45 4.52
CA THR A 58 0.67 21.65 3.29
C THR A 58 -0.66 20.91 3.27
N GLY A 59 -0.84 19.91 4.12
CA GLY A 59 -1.94 18.94 4.03
C GLY A 59 -1.86 18.01 2.83
N ARG A 60 -0.74 18.01 2.10
CA ARG A 60 -0.50 17.22 0.89
C ARG A 60 0.80 16.43 1.02
N ILE A 61 0.90 15.35 0.27
CA ILE A 61 2.11 14.58 0.08
C ILE A 61 2.42 14.62 -1.41
N ALA A 62 3.58 15.18 -1.78
CA ALA A 62 3.98 15.33 -3.18
C ALA A 62 3.75 14.05 -3.99
N TRP A 63 3.18 14.24 -5.18
CA TRP A 63 2.82 13.22 -6.17
C TRP A 63 1.67 12.29 -5.77
N THR A 64 1.62 11.80 -4.53
CA THR A 64 0.47 10.99 -4.08
C THR A 64 -0.82 11.80 -4.02
N SER A 65 -0.76 13.02 -3.52
CA SER A 65 -1.93 13.91 -3.55
C SER A 65 -2.30 14.33 -4.98
N ASP A 66 -1.31 14.47 -5.87
CA ASP A 66 -1.57 14.83 -7.27
C ASP A 66 -2.26 13.66 -8.00
N LEU A 67 -1.82 12.42 -7.75
CA LEU A 67 -2.48 11.20 -8.21
C LEU A 67 -3.93 11.13 -7.71
N ALA A 68 -4.16 11.41 -6.44
CA ALA A 68 -5.49 11.37 -5.83
C ALA A 68 -6.45 12.41 -6.42
N ASP A 69 -5.94 13.52 -6.97
CA ASP A 69 -6.76 14.57 -7.59
C ASP A 69 -7.15 14.24 -9.05
N ILE A 70 -6.48 13.28 -9.70
CA ILE A 70 -6.67 12.96 -11.13
C ILE A 70 -8.14 12.66 -11.50
N PRO A 71 -8.88 11.81 -10.78
CA PRO A 71 -10.28 11.52 -11.11
C PRO A 71 -11.14 12.78 -11.21
N GLN A 72 -10.98 13.70 -10.25
CA GLN A 72 -11.71 14.96 -10.23
C GLN A 72 -11.25 15.92 -11.33
N GLN A 73 -9.94 16.02 -11.58
CA GLN A 73 -9.37 16.95 -12.55
C GLN A 73 -9.67 16.56 -14.01
N TYR A 74 -9.65 15.27 -14.31
CA TYR A 74 -9.77 14.76 -15.67
C TYR A 74 -11.14 14.13 -15.97
N GLY A 75 -11.97 13.88 -14.94
CA GLY A 75 -13.27 13.23 -15.09
C GLY A 75 -13.14 11.74 -15.45
N VAL A 76 -12.14 11.07 -14.87
CA VAL A 76 -11.79 9.66 -15.16
C VAL A 76 -12.01 8.78 -13.93
N ASN A 77 -12.20 7.47 -14.15
CA ASN A 77 -12.42 6.48 -13.09
C ASN A 77 -11.61 5.19 -13.30
N ASN A 78 -10.60 5.23 -14.16
CA ASN A 78 -9.76 4.08 -14.52
C ASN A 78 -8.32 4.22 -13.99
N VAL A 79 -8.13 5.04 -12.94
CA VAL A 79 -6.83 5.26 -12.27
C VAL A 79 -6.88 4.68 -10.87
N TYR A 80 -5.89 3.85 -10.53
CA TYR A 80 -5.79 3.11 -9.29
C TYR A 80 -4.47 3.43 -8.59
N GLY A 81 -4.47 3.44 -7.26
CA GLY A 81 -3.28 3.55 -6.44
C GLY A 81 -2.93 2.21 -5.80
N ASP A 82 -1.74 1.68 -6.06
CA ASP A 82 -1.20 0.57 -5.28
C ASP A 82 -0.45 1.08 -4.04
N VAL A 83 -0.73 0.51 -2.88
CA VAL A 83 -0.19 0.95 -1.59
C VAL A 83 0.95 0.09 -1.05
N GLY A 84 1.51 -0.87 -1.80
CA GLY A 84 2.43 -1.87 -1.24
C GLY A 84 3.66 -1.33 -0.52
N GLN A 85 4.67 -0.90 -1.28
CA GLN A 85 5.93 -0.41 -0.74
C GLN A 85 5.73 0.86 0.08
N LEU A 86 4.82 1.77 -0.29
CA LEU A 86 4.56 2.98 0.50
C LEU A 86 4.09 2.56 1.91
N PHE A 87 3.13 1.65 2.00
CA PHE A 87 2.58 1.18 3.26
C PHE A 87 3.65 0.48 4.08
N ALA A 88 4.41 -0.43 3.47
CA ALA A 88 5.50 -1.12 4.15
C ALA A 88 6.54 -0.13 4.72
N THR A 89 6.92 0.90 3.95
CA THR A 89 7.94 1.86 4.39
C THR A 89 7.44 2.79 5.50
N THR A 90 6.15 3.15 5.51
CA THR A 90 5.62 4.15 6.45
C THR A 90 4.94 3.55 7.66
N LEU A 91 4.36 2.34 7.57
CA LEU A 91 3.52 1.75 8.63
C LEU A 91 4.23 1.70 9.98
N VAL A 92 5.50 1.30 10.01
CA VAL A 92 6.27 1.19 11.27
C VAL A 92 7.08 2.45 11.53
N ALA A 93 7.67 3.04 10.49
CA ALA A 93 8.61 4.14 10.65
C ALA A 93 7.90 5.48 10.96
N GLU A 94 6.73 5.72 10.36
CA GLU A 94 5.93 6.93 10.60
C GLU A 94 4.43 6.66 10.33
N PRO A 95 3.70 6.08 11.31
CA PRO A 95 2.31 5.69 11.14
C PRO A 95 1.37 6.84 10.77
N ASN A 96 1.68 8.09 11.17
CA ASN A 96 0.87 9.26 10.81
C ASN A 96 0.95 9.56 9.31
N VAL A 97 2.11 9.40 8.70
CA VAL A 97 2.26 9.53 7.24
C VAL A 97 1.53 8.38 6.56
N CYS A 98 1.62 7.17 7.09
CA CYS A 98 0.85 6.03 6.58
C CYS A 98 -0.66 6.30 6.57
N ALA A 99 -1.21 6.78 7.69
CA ALA A 99 -2.61 7.18 7.80
C ALA A 99 -2.99 8.31 6.82
N ALA A 100 -2.14 9.32 6.68
CA ALA A 100 -2.34 10.42 5.74
C ALA A 100 -2.38 9.93 4.28
N LEU A 101 -1.45 9.06 3.87
CA LEU A 101 -1.42 8.46 2.53
C LEU A 101 -2.70 7.69 2.23
N MET A 102 -3.12 6.81 3.16
CA MET A 102 -4.35 6.03 3.01
C MET A 102 -5.58 6.94 2.91
N GLY A 103 -5.68 7.95 3.79
CA GLY A 103 -6.78 8.92 3.78
C GLY A 103 -6.84 9.74 2.51
N THR A 104 -5.70 10.24 2.02
CA THR A 104 -5.59 10.98 0.75
C THR A 104 -6.04 10.13 -0.43
N LEU A 105 -5.53 8.91 -0.56
CA LEU A 105 -5.83 8.04 -1.69
C LEU A 105 -7.30 7.61 -1.70
N ILE A 106 -7.83 7.18 -0.55
CA ILE A 106 -9.23 6.77 -0.44
C ILE A 106 -10.17 7.95 -0.74
N LYS A 107 -9.84 9.16 -0.25
CA LYS A 107 -10.66 10.34 -0.49
C LYS A 107 -10.68 10.76 -1.97
N GLY A 108 -9.54 10.68 -2.66
CA GLY A 108 -9.42 11.13 -4.04
C GLY A 108 -9.81 10.08 -5.09
N LEU A 109 -9.34 8.85 -4.92
CA LEU A 109 -9.58 7.75 -5.86
C LEU A 109 -10.86 6.97 -5.55
N GLY A 110 -11.29 6.97 -4.29
CA GLY A 110 -12.32 6.07 -3.78
C GLY A 110 -11.71 4.79 -3.21
N VAL A 111 -12.39 4.20 -2.22
CA VAL A 111 -11.97 2.93 -1.59
C VAL A 111 -11.74 1.83 -2.62
N ASP A 112 -12.56 1.77 -3.66
CA ASP A 112 -12.58 0.71 -4.66
C ASP A 112 -11.44 0.80 -5.70
N HIS A 113 -10.66 1.88 -5.66
CA HIS A 113 -9.53 2.17 -6.54
C HIS A 113 -8.17 2.16 -5.82
N VAL A 114 -8.15 1.75 -4.55
CA VAL A 114 -6.92 1.57 -3.76
C VAL A 114 -6.62 0.08 -3.62
N CYS A 115 -5.53 -0.38 -4.21
CA CYS A 115 -5.11 -1.78 -4.22
C CYS A 115 -3.91 -2.01 -3.31
N TRP A 116 -3.73 -3.25 -2.85
CA TRP A 116 -2.55 -3.64 -2.09
C TRP A 116 -1.85 -4.84 -2.71
N GLY A 117 -0.56 -4.69 -3.01
CA GLY A 117 0.42 -5.76 -3.10
C GLY A 117 1.43 -5.64 -1.97
N THR A 118 2.03 -6.73 -1.51
CA THR A 118 2.91 -6.69 -0.32
C THR A 118 4.30 -6.09 -0.56
N ASP A 119 4.76 -6.11 -1.82
CA ASP A 119 6.17 -5.90 -2.18
C ASP A 119 7.13 -6.72 -1.29
N ALA A 120 6.72 -7.94 -0.93
CA ALA A 120 7.41 -8.82 0.00
C ALA A 120 8.83 -9.22 -0.45
N LEU A 121 9.13 -9.11 -1.76
CA LEU A 121 10.48 -9.30 -2.27
C LEU A 121 11.49 -8.35 -1.60
N TRP A 122 11.07 -7.11 -1.31
CA TRP A 122 11.90 -6.07 -0.69
C TRP A 122 11.77 -6.00 0.82
N THR A 123 10.66 -6.50 1.37
CA THR A 123 10.23 -6.23 2.75
C THR A 123 10.07 -7.48 3.61
N GLY A 124 10.42 -8.64 3.07
CA GLY A 124 10.35 -9.93 3.75
C GLY A 124 8.92 -10.46 3.87
N SER A 125 8.71 -11.40 4.80
CA SER A 125 7.38 -12.00 5.00
C SER A 125 6.32 -10.93 5.29
N PRO A 126 5.18 -10.93 4.58
CA PRO A 126 4.20 -9.84 4.66
C PRO A 126 3.35 -9.86 5.93
N GLN A 127 3.51 -10.86 6.80
CA GLN A 127 2.64 -11.06 7.97
C GLN A 127 2.49 -9.79 8.83
N TRP A 128 3.58 -9.05 9.05
CA TRP A 128 3.55 -7.81 9.82
C TRP A 128 2.78 -6.68 9.11
N GLN A 129 2.78 -6.64 7.77
CA GLN A 129 2.01 -5.68 6.99
C GLN A 129 0.52 -6.00 7.05
N ILE A 130 0.14 -7.29 6.92
CA ILE A 130 -1.25 -7.75 7.06
C ILE A 130 -1.79 -7.31 8.41
N GLU A 131 -1.01 -7.56 9.45
CA GLU A 131 -1.30 -7.19 10.82
C GLU A 131 -1.37 -5.69 11.06
N GLY A 132 -0.51 -4.92 10.41
CA GLY A 132 -0.53 -3.47 10.46
C GLY A 132 -1.72 -2.88 9.74
N LEU A 133 -2.11 -3.40 8.56
CA LEU A 133 -3.31 -2.94 7.84
C LEU A 133 -4.57 -3.13 8.69
N ARG A 134 -4.68 -4.29 9.36
CA ARG A 134 -5.78 -4.57 10.28
C ARG A 134 -5.84 -3.60 11.45
N ARG A 135 -4.70 -3.17 11.98
CA ARG A 135 -4.61 -2.28 13.15
C ARG A 135 -4.59 -0.78 12.83
N LEU A 136 -4.13 -0.39 11.65
CA LEU A 136 -4.00 1.01 11.26
C LEU A 136 -5.38 1.68 11.30
N GLU A 137 -5.42 2.89 11.84
CA GLU A 137 -6.57 3.76 11.81
C GLU A 137 -6.08 5.19 11.56
N ILE A 138 -6.92 6.01 10.93
CA ILE A 138 -6.63 7.43 10.75
C ILE A 138 -6.99 8.15 12.06
N PRO A 139 -6.07 8.89 12.70
CA PRO A 139 -6.37 9.63 13.93
C PRO A 139 -7.56 10.59 13.77
N GLU A 140 -8.41 10.73 14.79
CA GLU A 140 -9.65 11.54 14.69
C GLU A 140 -9.39 13.01 14.35
N ASP A 141 -8.31 13.58 14.88
CA ASP A 141 -7.90 14.96 14.60
C ASP A 141 -7.50 15.12 13.13
N MET A 142 -6.81 14.13 12.57
CA MET A 142 -6.49 14.07 11.14
C MET A 142 -7.75 13.89 10.28
N GLN A 143 -8.69 13.04 10.69
CA GLN A 143 -9.99 12.89 10.03
C GLN A 143 -10.73 14.23 9.96
N LYS A 144 -10.85 14.94 11.09
CA LYS A 144 -11.54 16.24 11.17
C LYS A 144 -10.83 17.30 10.35
N LYS A 145 -9.51 17.37 10.42
CA LYS A 145 -8.72 18.42 9.76
C LYS A 145 -8.72 18.30 8.24
N TYR A 146 -8.66 17.07 7.71
CA TYR A 146 -8.49 16.83 6.27
C TYR A 146 -9.74 16.22 5.61
N GLY A 147 -10.79 15.94 6.38
CA GLY A 147 -12.03 15.33 5.90
C GLY A 147 -11.82 13.88 5.47
N PHE A 148 -10.94 13.14 6.14
CA PHE A 148 -10.77 11.71 5.89
C PHE A 148 -11.85 10.90 6.61
N GLN A 149 -12.28 9.82 5.97
CA GLN A 149 -13.15 8.83 6.59
C GLN A 149 -12.32 7.81 7.37
N PRO A 150 -12.84 7.22 8.46
CA PRO A 150 -12.15 6.16 9.18
C PRO A 150 -11.93 4.93 8.30
N LEU A 151 -10.83 4.20 8.55
CA LEU A 151 -10.56 2.90 7.92
C LEU A 151 -11.43 1.80 8.54
N GLY A 152 -11.79 1.94 9.81
CA GLY A 152 -12.75 1.10 10.51
C GLY A 152 -12.17 -0.21 11.05
N ALA A 153 -13.07 -1.15 11.37
CA ALA A 153 -12.73 -2.44 11.95
C ALA A 153 -11.73 -3.24 11.09
N ALA A 154 -10.94 -4.12 11.71
CA ALA A 154 -9.88 -4.88 11.07
C ALA A 154 -10.34 -5.71 9.84
N ASP A 155 -11.57 -6.21 9.89
CA ASP A 155 -12.29 -6.97 8.87
C ASP A 155 -13.44 -6.14 8.23
N GLY A 156 -13.42 -4.82 8.43
CA GLY A 156 -14.38 -3.90 7.87
C GLY A 156 -14.30 -3.79 6.35
N PRO A 157 -15.30 -3.14 5.72
CA PRO A 157 -15.41 -3.09 4.26
C PRO A 157 -14.23 -2.37 3.59
N VAL A 158 -13.72 -1.29 4.18
CA VAL A 158 -12.58 -0.52 3.64
C VAL A 158 -11.31 -1.36 3.60
N LYS A 159 -10.92 -1.93 4.75
CA LYS A 159 -9.71 -2.75 4.85
C LYS A 159 -9.81 -4.03 4.03
N THR A 160 -10.97 -4.66 3.96
CA THR A 160 -11.21 -5.84 3.13
C THR A 160 -11.10 -5.52 1.63
N ALA A 161 -11.65 -4.39 1.19
CA ALA A 161 -11.54 -3.92 -0.18
C ALA A 161 -10.07 -3.69 -0.57
N VAL A 162 -9.34 -2.91 0.22
CA VAL A 162 -7.92 -2.61 -0.04
C VAL A 162 -7.05 -3.87 0.03
N PHE A 163 -7.27 -4.74 1.01
CA PHE A 163 -6.43 -5.92 1.25
C PHE A 163 -6.43 -6.89 0.07
N SER A 164 -7.57 -7.08 -0.59
CA SER A 164 -7.65 -8.00 -1.74
C SER A 164 -8.87 -7.77 -2.63
N GLY A 165 -9.98 -7.25 -2.08
CA GLY A 165 -11.25 -7.16 -2.80
C GLY A 165 -11.16 -6.39 -4.12
N ASN A 166 -10.44 -5.26 -4.11
CA ASN A 166 -10.28 -4.41 -5.29
C ASN A 166 -9.45 -5.11 -6.37
N THR A 167 -8.31 -5.67 -6.00
CA THR A 167 -7.42 -6.41 -6.91
C THR A 167 -8.11 -7.65 -7.48
N ALA A 168 -8.88 -8.38 -6.67
CA ALA A 168 -9.65 -9.54 -7.12
C ALA A 168 -10.70 -9.13 -8.16
N ARG A 169 -11.45 -8.05 -7.91
CA ARG A 169 -12.42 -7.49 -8.87
C ARG A 169 -11.73 -7.05 -10.16
N LEU A 170 -10.60 -6.35 -10.06
CA LEU A 170 -9.87 -5.79 -11.20
C LEU A 170 -9.37 -6.87 -12.16
N TYR A 171 -8.91 -8.00 -11.63
CA TYR A 171 -8.39 -9.11 -12.42
C TYR A 171 -9.42 -10.22 -12.70
N GLY A 172 -10.69 -10.02 -12.32
CA GLY A 172 -11.74 -11.02 -12.50
C GLY A 172 -11.46 -12.32 -11.75
N LEU A 173 -10.77 -12.24 -10.60
CA LEU A 173 -10.48 -13.41 -9.78
C LEU A 173 -11.73 -13.81 -9.00
N GLU A 174 -12.14 -15.07 -9.15
CA GLU A 174 -13.17 -15.65 -8.30
C GLU A 174 -12.62 -15.79 -6.87
N GLN A 175 -13.31 -15.20 -5.91
CA GLN A 175 -12.98 -15.35 -4.50
C GLN A 175 -13.41 -16.74 -4.04
N HIS A 176 -12.59 -17.75 -4.32
CA HIS A 176 -12.77 -19.08 -3.76
C HIS A 176 -12.34 -19.07 -2.30
N ALA A 177 -13.20 -18.58 -1.40
CA ALA A 177 -13.05 -18.79 0.04
C ALA A 177 -12.93 -20.30 0.38
N GLU A 178 -13.38 -21.16 -0.53
CA GLU A 178 -13.28 -22.62 -0.44
C GLU A 178 -11.89 -23.20 -0.71
N LEU A 179 -10.89 -22.39 -1.08
CA LEU A 179 -9.50 -22.87 -1.20
C LEU A 179 -8.83 -23.13 0.16
N VAL A 180 -9.52 -22.90 1.28
CA VAL A 180 -9.20 -23.58 2.55
C VAL A 180 -9.77 -25.01 2.53
N ARG A 181 -9.50 -25.77 1.46
CA ARG A 181 -9.48 -27.23 1.62
C ARG A 181 -8.36 -27.54 2.62
N LYS A 182 -8.49 -28.63 3.39
CA LYS A 182 -7.35 -29.19 4.14
C LYS A 182 -6.30 -29.66 3.14
N ASP A 183 -5.54 -28.72 2.58
CA ASP A 183 -4.39 -29.00 1.77
C ASP A 183 -3.24 -29.46 2.68
N ARG A 184 -2.12 -29.84 2.06
CA ARG A 184 -0.96 -30.29 2.82
C ARG A 184 -0.44 -29.21 3.79
N PHE A 185 -0.57 -27.93 3.45
CA PHE A 185 -0.11 -26.83 4.30
C PHE A 185 -1.02 -26.62 5.51
N ALA A 186 -2.34 -26.74 5.34
CA ALA A 186 -3.31 -26.72 6.43
C ALA A 186 -3.12 -27.90 7.37
N ALA A 187 -2.82 -29.10 6.84
CA ALA A 187 -2.46 -30.27 7.65
C ALA A 187 -1.16 -30.04 8.43
N MET A 188 -0.11 -29.54 7.77
CA MET A 188 1.17 -29.19 8.42
C MET A 188 1.00 -28.11 9.49
N LYS A 189 0.16 -27.11 9.26
CA LYS A 189 -0.16 -26.08 10.26
C LYS A 189 -0.86 -26.69 11.47
N ALA A 190 -1.88 -27.52 11.25
CA ALA A 190 -2.60 -28.17 12.34
C ALA A 190 -1.69 -29.11 13.15
N GLU A 191 -0.80 -29.84 12.50
CA GLU A 191 0.22 -30.66 13.16
C GLU A 191 1.23 -29.80 13.94
N TYR A 192 1.69 -28.70 13.35
CA TYR A 192 2.56 -27.72 14.02
C TYR A 192 1.92 -27.16 15.29
N GLU A 193 0.65 -26.71 15.22
CA GLU A 193 -0.11 -26.19 16.36
C GLU A 193 -0.32 -27.29 17.42
N ALA A 194 -0.69 -28.50 17.02
CA ALA A 194 -0.85 -29.64 17.91
C ALA A 194 0.48 -30.07 18.59
N SER A 195 1.62 -29.89 17.92
CA SER A 195 2.96 -30.18 18.45
C SER A 195 3.52 -29.10 19.38
N GLY A 196 2.73 -28.08 19.71
CA GLY A 196 3.07 -27.02 20.66
C GLY A 196 3.42 -25.68 20.04
N GLY A 197 3.35 -25.52 18.70
CA GLY A 197 3.39 -24.24 18.00
C GLY A 197 4.66 -23.41 18.18
N GLY A 198 5.72 -24.01 18.74
CA GLY A 198 7.01 -23.38 18.99
C GLY A 198 7.98 -23.57 17.83
N ARG A 199 8.95 -22.65 17.71
CA ARG A 199 10.08 -22.85 16.78
C ARG A 199 10.80 -24.13 17.19
N SER A 200 10.98 -25.07 16.25
CA SER A 200 11.69 -26.33 16.55
C SER A 200 13.13 -26.09 17.06
N ASN A 201 13.73 -24.93 16.75
CA ASN A 201 15.13 -24.59 17.00
C ASN A 201 16.13 -25.65 16.47
N LEU A 202 15.65 -26.58 15.65
CA LEU A 202 16.45 -27.58 14.98
C LEU A 202 17.21 -26.89 13.83
N ARG A 203 18.52 -27.11 13.76
CA ARG A 203 19.31 -26.74 12.58
C ARG A 203 19.07 -27.78 11.49
N TYR A 204 18.56 -27.34 10.35
CA TYR A 204 18.44 -28.16 9.16
C TYR A 204 19.54 -27.81 8.18
N GLY A 205 20.25 -28.82 7.66
CA GLY A 205 21.39 -28.67 6.75
C GLY A 205 22.46 -29.73 7.01
N TYR A 206 23.44 -29.84 6.12
CA TYR A 206 24.58 -30.73 6.32
C TYR A 206 25.46 -30.19 7.46
N VAL A 207 25.42 -30.87 8.61
CA VAL A 207 26.40 -30.65 9.67
C VAL A 207 27.65 -31.44 9.28
N ALA A 208 28.75 -30.75 8.98
CA ALA A 208 30.04 -31.40 8.84
C ALA A 208 30.35 -32.13 10.16
N ARG A 209 30.57 -33.45 10.09
CA ARG A 209 31.06 -34.20 11.25
C ARG A 209 32.50 -33.74 11.50
N GLY A 210 32.71 -33.08 12.63
CA GLY A 210 34.04 -32.94 13.24
C GLY A 210 34.45 -34.24 13.90
#